data_AF-A0AAD5DAS4-F1
#
_entry.id   AF-A0AAD5DAS4-F1
#
_cell.length_a   1.000
_cell.length_b   1.000
_cell.length_c   1.000
_cell.angle_alpha   90.00
_cell.angle_beta   90.00
_cell.angle_gamma   90.00
#
_symmetry.space_group_name_H-M   'P 1'
#
loop_
_entity.id
_entity.type
_entity.pdbx_description
1 polymer ?
#
loop_
_entity_poly.entity_id
_entity_poly.type
_entity_poly.pdbx_seq_one_letter_code
_entity_poly.pdbx_strand_id
1 'polypeptide(L)'
;YMQSGRATEKTDVYSFGVLMLEVVSRKRPTDASFIEKGLNIVGWLNYLVIEGRQHEIIDSDCEGVGQETLDPLLSVAIQCVSSNPEDRPTMHKVVKTLESDVMTPCPSDFYDSSSD
;
A
#
# COMPACT_ATOMS: atom_id res chain seq x y z
N TYR A 1 -10.23 13.38 -6.93
CA TYR A 1 -11.57 13.68 -6.40
C TYR A 1 -11.61 14.86 -5.45
N MET A 2 -11.01 14.82 -4.25
CA MET A 2 -11.28 15.85 -3.21
C MET A 2 -10.98 17.31 -3.59
N GLN A 3 -10.03 17.58 -4.50
CA GLN A 3 -9.70 18.97 -4.91
C GLN A 3 -10.32 19.41 -6.25
N SER A 4 -10.53 18.50 -7.20
CA SER A 4 -10.99 18.83 -8.56
C SER A 4 -12.33 18.21 -8.96
N GLY A 5 -12.86 17.27 -8.17
CA GLY A 5 -14.06 16.49 -8.50
C GLY A 5 -13.90 15.52 -9.68
N ARG A 6 -12.73 15.47 -10.33
CA ARG A 6 -12.50 14.66 -11.52
C ARG A 6 -11.92 13.30 -11.15
N ALA A 7 -12.50 12.25 -11.70
CA ALA A 7 -11.91 10.92 -11.76
C ALA A 7 -10.76 10.93 -12.76
N THR A 8 -9.63 10.36 -12.38
CA THR A 8 -8.49 10.08 -13.27
C THR A 8 -7.85 8.77 -12.84
N GLU A 9 -7.02 8.18 -13.71
CA GLU A 9 -6.22 7.01 -13.32
C GLU A 9 -5.42 7.27 -12.03
N LYS A 10 -4.90 8.49 -11.86
CA LYS A 10 -4.17 8.89 -10.64
C LYS A 10 -5.06 8.96 -9.40
N THR A 11 -6.36 9.21 -9.52
CA THR A 11 -7.29 9.13 -8.38
C THR A 11 -7.61 7.70 -8.00
N ASP A 12 -7.63 6.80 -8.98
CA ASP A 12 -7.84 5.37 -8.73
C ASP A 12 -6.61 4.77 -8.06
N VAL A 13 -5.40 5.14 -8.51
CA VAL A 13 -4.13 4.78 -7.83
C VAL A 13 -4.13 5.25 -6.37
N TYR A 14 -4.58 6.48 -6.10
CA TYR A 14 -4.68 6.97 -4.72
C TYR A 14 -5.63 6.13 -3.87
N SER A 15 -6.80 5.82 -4.42
CA SER A 15 -7.82 5.03 -3.71
C SER A 15 -7.34 3.59 -3.47
N PHE A 16 -6.59 3.02 -4.43
CA PHE A 16 -5.90 1.74 -4.25
C PHE A 16 -4.85 1.81 -3.13
N GLY A 17 -4.04 2.88 -3.07
CA GLY A 17 -3.11 3.10 -1.97
C GLY A 17 -3.80 3.15 -0.60
N VAL A 18 -4.94 3.84 -0.49
CA VAL A 18 -5.74 3.86 0.74
C VAL A 18 -6.25 2.46 1.11
N LEU A 19 -6.71 1.69 0.12
CA LEU A 19 -7.13 0.30 0.32
C LEU A 19 -5.98 -0.59 0.80
N MET A 20 -4.78 -0.44 0.22
CA MET A 20 -3.59 -1.16 0.69
C MET A 20 -3.31 -0.83 2.16
N LEU A 21 -3.36 0.44 2.54
CA LEU A 21 -3.17 0.86 3.93
C LEU A 21 -4.22 0.26 4.86
N GLU A 22 -5.49 0.21 4.44
CA GLU A 22 -6.56 -0.44 5.21
C GLU A 22 -6.27 -1.93 5.44
N VAL A 23 -5.79 -2.63 4.41
CA VAL A 23 -5.44 -4.06 4.50
C VAL A 23 -4.25 -4.29 5.45
N VAL A 24 -3.15 -3.55 5.31
CA VAL A 24 -1.94 -3.79 6.11
C VAL A 24 -2.07 -3.32 7.55
N SER A 25 -2.93 -2.33 7.81
CA SER A 25 -3.13 -1.77 9.16
C SER A 25 -4.27 -2.39 9.93
N ARG A 26 -5.13 -3.16 9.22
CA ARG A 26 -6.42 -3.66 9.69
C ARG A 26 -7.35 -2.57 10.25
N LYS A 27 -7.15 -1.32 9.85
CA LYS A 27 -7.92 -0.15 10.30
C LYS A 27 -8.64 0.49 9.13
N ARG A 28 -9.88 0.91 9.37
CA ARG A 28 -10.63 1.67 8.36
C ARG A 28 -9.91 2.99 8.04
N PRO A 29 -10.04 3.55 6.82
CA PRO A 29 -9.42 4.82 6.49
C PRO A 29 -9.79 5.99 7.42
N THR A 30 -10.95 5.90 8.06
CA THR A 30 -11.50 6.85 9.04
C THR A 30 -11.70 6.19 10.40
N ASP A 31 -10.78 5.32 10.82
CA ASP A 31 -10.81 4.71 12.15
C ASP A 31 -10.78 5.77 13.27
N ALA A 32 -11.48 5.50 14.38
CA ALA A 32 -11.61 6.44 15.49
C ALA A 32 -10.25 6.86 16.08
N SER A 33 -9.28 5.94 16.12
CA SER A 33 -7.93 6.19 16.64
C SER A 33 -7.17 7.28 15.87
N PHE A 34 -7.50 7.48 14.59
CA PHE A 34 -6.95 8.57 13.77
C PHE A 34 -7.76 9.86 13.93
N ILE A 35 -9.09 9.75 13.99
CA ILE A 35 -10.00 10.90 14.08
C ILE A 35 -9.79 11.67 15.38
N GLU A 36 -9.53 10.98 16.50
CA GLU A 36 -9.21 11.63 17.78
C GLU A 36 -7.99 12.56 17.69
N LYS A 37 -7.10 12.30 16.72
CA LYS A 37 -5.91 13.12 16.41
C LYS A 37 -6.15 14.10 15.26
N GLY A 38 -7.37 14.18 14.73
CA GLY A 38 -7.73 15.01 13.57
C GLY A 38 -7.20 14.48 12.24
N LEU A 39 -6.87 13.18 12.15
CA LEU A 39 -6.25 12.55 10.99
C LEU A 39 -7.14 11.47 10.39
N ASN A 40 -6.87 11.13 9.13
CA ASN A 40 -7.29 9.87 8.51
C ASN A 40 -6.07 8.94 8.38
N ILE A 41 -6.23 7.74 7.82
CA ILE A 41 -5.13 6.77 7.67
C ILE A 41 -3.93 7.31 6.91
N VAL A 42 -4.14 8.15 5.89
CA VAL A 42 -3.06 8.77 5.10
C VAL A 42 -2.36 9.86 5.90
N GLY A 43 -3.12 10.66 6.67
CA GLY A 43 -2.56 11.65 7.59
C GLY A 43 -1.70 11.00 8.67
N TRP A 44 -2.16 9.87 9.22
CA TRP A 44 -1.41 9.08 10.19
C TRP A 44 -0.13 8.49 9.57
N LEU A 45 -0.22 7.89 8.37
CA LEU A 45 0.95 7.42 7.63
C LEU A 45 1.98 8.53 7.42
N ASN A 46 1.55 9.71 6.95
CA ASN A 46 2.45 10.83 6.69
C ASN A 46 3.17 11.29 7.97
N TYR A 47 2.46 11.33 9.10
CA TYR A 47 3.07 11.60 10.40
C TYR A 47 4.15 10.56 10.73
N LEU A 48 3.85 9.27 10.60
CA LEU A 48 4.82 8.21 10.86
C LEU A 48 6.02 8.26 9.91
N VAL A 49 5.82 8.56 8.62
CA VAL A 49 6.91 8.68 7.63
C VAL A 49 7.86 9.82 8.00
N ILE A 50 7.33 10.99 8.41
CA ILE A 50 8.15 12.13 8.85
C ILE A 50 9.01 11.76 10.07
N GLU A 51 8.46 10.95 10.98
CA GLU A 51 9.15 10.48 12.17
C GLU A 51 10.06 9.25 11.92
N GLY A 52 10.09 8.70 10.70
CA GLY A 52 10.83 7.48 10.38
C GLY A 52 10.25 6.20 11.03
N ARG A 53 8.96 6.22 11.34
CA ARG A 53 8.21 5.19 12.09
C ARG A 53 7.12 4.54 11.25
N GLN A 54 7.22 4.55 9.93
CA GLN A 54 6.17 4.09 9.01
C GLN A 54 5.72 2.64 9.25
N HIS A 55 6.57 1.78 9.80
CA HIS A 55 6.21 0.39 10.14
C HIS A 55 5.15 0.27 11.23
N GLU A 56 4.96 1.29 12.06
CA GLU A 56 3.93 1.28 13.11
C GLU A 56 2.49 1.33 12.57
N ILE A 57 2.33 1.60 11.27
CA ILE A 57 1.02 1.49 10.65
C ILE A 57 0.58 0.04 10.43
N ILE A 58 1.54 -0.89 10.37
CA ILE A 58 1.32 -2.30 10.08
C ILE A 58 0.67 -2.95 11.31
N ASP A 59 -0.32 -3.80 11.06
CA ASP A 59 -0.99 -4.57 12.10
C ASP A 59 -0.01 -5.53 12.81
N SER A 60 -0.16 -5.67 14.13
CA SER A 60 0.72 -6.53 14.93
C SER A 60 0.65 -8.01 14.53
N ASP A 61 -0.47 -8.46 13.94
CA ASP A 61 -0.58 -9.84 13.48
C ASP A 61 0.28 -10.10 12.22
N CYS A 62 0.89 -9.07 11.62
CA CYS A 62 1.85 -9.20 10.52
C CYS A 62 3.30 -9.41 10.98
N GLU A 63 3.59 -9.60 12.27
CA GLU A 63 4.93 -9.86 12.80
C GLU A 63 5.65 -11.07 12.15
N GLY A 64 4.89 -12.03 11.62
CA GLY A 64 5.43 -13.19 10.90
C GLY A 64 5.79 -12.94 9.42
N VAL A 65 5.48 -11.75 8.88
CA VAL A 65 5.80 -11.37 7.50
C VAL A 65 7.19 -10.74 7.46
N GLY A 66 8.05 -11.23 6.56
CA GLY A 66 9.40 -10.72 6.40
C GLY A 66 9.44 -9.25 5.96
N GLN A 67 10.43 -8.49 6.46
CA GLN A 67 10.61 -7.09 6.07
C GLN A 67 10.88 -6.94 4.58
N GLU A 68 11.49 -7.94 3.95
CA GLU A 68 11.68 -8.01 2.50
C GLU A 68 10.38 -7.93 1.70
N THR A 69 9.25 -8.31 2.30
CA THR A 69 7.90 -8.22 1.72
C THR A 69 7.19 -6.94 2.18
N LEU A 70 7.32 -6.57 3.45
CA LEU A 70 6.63 -5.40 4.02
C LEU A 70 7.19 -4.07 3.51
N ASP A 71 8.51 -3.97 3.34
CA ASP A 71 9.19 -2.75 2.87
C ASP A 71 8.71 -2.33 1.47
N PRO A 72 8.75 -3.19 0.43
CA PRO A 72 8.26 -2.83 -0.90
C PRO A 72 6.75 -2.57 -0.89
N LEU A 73 5.97 -3.34 -0.11
CA LEU A 73 4.52 -3.13 0.02
C LEU A 73 4.20 -1.74 0.58
N LEU A 74 4.89 -1.34 1.65
CA LEU A 74 4.70 -0.04 2.30
C LEU A 74 5.22 1.10 1.41
N SER A 75 6.35 0.91 0.73
CA SER A 75 6.89 1.85 -0.26
C SER A 75 5.88 2.13 -1.39
N VAL A 76 5.25 1.09 -1.93
CA VAL A 76 4.20 1.23 -2.95
C VAL A 76 2.99 1.97 -2.39
N ALA A 77 2.52 1.62 -1.20
CA ALA A 77 1.38 2.28 -0.58
C ALA A 77 1.64 3.78 -0.36
N ILE A 78 2.81 4.15 0.16
CA ILE A 78 3.26 5.54 0.35
C ILE A 78 3.24 6.31 -0.97
N GLN A 79 3.81 5.76 -2.04
CA GLN A 79 3.84 6.41 -3.34
C GLN A 79 2.42 6.59 -3.93
N CYS A 80 1.55 5.58 -3.78
CA CYS A 80 0.18 5.63 -4.29
C CYS A 80 -0.63 6.74 -3.62
N VAL A 81 -0.46 6.98 -2.32
CA VAL A 81 -1.19 8.01 -1.57
C VAL A 81 -0.54 9.39 -1.58
N SER A 82 0.47 9.62 -2.44
CA SER A 82 1.09 10.93 -2.56
C SER A 82 0.06 12.02 -2.85
N SER A 83 0.22 13.17 -2.19
CA SER A 83 -0.60 14.36 -2.43
C SER A 83 -0.44 14.89 -3.86
N ASN A 84 0.76 14.76 -4.42
CA ASN A 84 1.05 15.13 -5.80
C ASN A 84 0.71 13.96 -6.74
N PRO A 85 -0.26 14.12 -7.67
CA PRO A 85 -0.64 13.07 -8.62
C PRO A 85 0.51 12.57 -9.49
N GLU A 86 1.50 13.41 -9.80
CA GLU A 86 2.63 13.03 -10.66
C GLU A 86 3.58 12.04 -9.99
N ASP A 87 3.70 12.11 -8.66
CA ASP A 87 4.54 11.18 -7.89
C ASP A 87 3.89 9.80 -7.72
N ARG A 88 2.59 9.69 -8.02
CA ARG A 88 1.88 8.40 -7.95
C ARG A 88 2.30 7.52 -9.13
N PRO A 89 2.65 6.24 -8.91
CA PRO A 89 2.98 5.31 -9.98
C PRO A 89 1.76 5.03 -10.87
N THR A 90 2.00 4.45 -12.04
CA THR A 90 0.92 3.83 -12.83
C THR A 90 0.53 2.50 -12.18
N MET A 91 -0.71 2.04 -12.37
CA MET A 91 -1.12 0.72 -11.87
C MET A 91 -0.28 -0.42 -12.46
N HIS A 92 0.23 -0.27 -13.69
CA HIS A 92 1.18 -1.22 -14.26
C HIS A 92 2.47 -1.33 -13.43
N LYS A 93 3.03 -0.18 -13.00
CA LYS A 93 4.22 -0.17 -12.14
C LYS A 93 3.92 -0.74 -10.76
N VAL A 94 2.75 -0.44 -10.20
CA VAL A 94 2.28 -1.01 -8.92
C VAL A 94 2.26 -2.54 -9.00
N VAL A 95 1.56 -3.11 -9.99
CA VAL A 95 1.47 -4.57 -10.16
C VAL A 95 2.85 -5.20 -10.32
N LYS A 96 3.70 -4.62 -11.18
CA LYS A 96 5.05 -5.11 -11.39
C LYS A 96 5.87 -5.19 -10.10
N THR A 97 5.82 -4.16 -9.26
CA THR A 97 6.51 -4.14 -7.96
C THR A 97 5.95 -5.18 -7.00
N LEU A 98 4.62 -5.35 -6.96
CA LEU A 98 4.00 -6.39 -6.13
C LEU A 98 4.38 -7.80 -6.58
N GLU A 99 4.48 -8.04 -7.89
CA GLU A 99 4.90 -9.32 -8.45
C GLU A 99 6.38 -9.63 -8.24
N SER A 100 7.26 -8.64 -8.32
CA SER A 100 8.72 -8.86 -8.21
C SER A 100 9.21 -8.89 -6.76
N ASP A 101 8.65 -8.02 -5.91
CA ASP A 101 9.25 -7.70 -4.61
C ASP A 101 8.38 -8.18 -3.43
N VAL A 102 7.10 -8.50 -3.66
CA VAL A 102 6.16 -8.91 -2.60
C VAL A 102 5.71 -10.36 -2.76
N MET A 103 5.41 -10.80 -3.99
CA MET A 103 5.02 -12.19 -4.25
C MET A 103 6.25 -13.09 -4.38
N THR A 104 6.29 -14.17 -3.59
CA THR A 104 7.17 -15.31 -3.90
C THR A 104 6.69 -15.93 -5.22
N PRO A 105 7.57 -16.32 -6.16
CA PRO A 105 7.14 -17.00 -7.37
C PRO A 105 6.23 -18.18 -7.01
N CYS A 106 5.01 -18.17 -7.55
CA CYS A 106 4.09 -19.30 -7.39
C CYS A 106 4.81 -20.56 -7.92
N PRO A 107 4.91 -21.65 -7.13
CA PRO A 107 5.50 -22.91 -7.60
C PRO A 107 4.70 -23.59 -8.74
N SER A 108 3.68 -22.94 -9.31
CA SER A 108 2.84 -23.50 -10.36
C SER A 108 3.60 -23.76 -11.67
N ASP A 109 4.78 -23.16 -11.88
CA ASP A 109 5.64 -23.46 -13.03
C ASP A 109 6.30 -24.85 -12.95
N PHE A 110 6.13 -25.58 -11.83
CA PHE A 110 6.60 -26.97 -11.71
C PHE A 110 5.61 -28.03 -12.21
N TYR A 111 4.38 -27.66 -12.59
CA TYR A 111 3.38 -28.64 -13.02
C TYR A 111 3.22 -28.79 -14.55
N ASP A 112 3.99 -28.06 -15.37
CA ASP A 112 3.89 -28.11 -16.84
C ASP A 112 5.14 -28.72 -17.53
N SER A 113 5.84 -29.66 -16.88
CA SER A 113 6.99 -30.35 -17.52
C SER A 113 7.00 -31.87 -17.28
N SER A 114 5.84 -32.46 -16.98
CA SER A 114 5.69 -33.92 -16.95
C SER A 114 4.33 -34.31 -17.49
N SER A 115 4.14 -34.09 -18.78
CA SER A 115 3.17 -34.83 -19.58
C SER A 115 3.90 -35.24 -20.84
N ASP A 116 4.11 -36.56 -20.96
CA ASP A 116 4.70 -37.28 -22.09
C ASP A 116 4.10 -36.88 -23.46
#